data_AF-A0A965REB0-F1
#
_entry.id   AF-A0A965REB0-F1
#
_cell.length_a   1.000
_cell.length_b   1.000
_cell.length_c   1.000
_cell.angle_alpha   90.00
_cell.angle_beta   90.00
_cell.angle_gamma   90.00
#
_symmetry.space_group_name_H-M   'P 1'
#
loop_
_entity.id
_entity.type
_entity.pdbx_description
1 polymer ?
#
loop_
_entity_poly.entity_id
_entity_poly.type
_entity_poly.pdbx_seq_one_letter_code
_entity_poly.pdbx_strand_id
1 'polypeptide(L)' 'FPAGYPVATVSRVRRDGASPLAQVDAKMTAALDRDRLVAFIWFDTAHPSAPAEAARAVEPPR' A
#
# COMPACT_ATOMS: atom_id res chain seq x y z
N PHE A 1 -1.04 4.07 -1.63
CA PHE A 1 -0.22 4.55 -0.49
C PHE A 1 1.06 5.17 -1.04
N PRO A 2 1.55 6.27 -0.45
CA PRO A 2 2.81 6.90 -0.86
C PRO A 2 3.98 5.93 -0.78
N ALA A 3 4.95 6.08 -1.69
CA ALA A 3 6.21 5.35 -1.58
C ALA A 3 6.93 5.70 -0.26
N GLY A 4 7.50 4.68 0.39
CA GLY A 4 8.15 4.83 1.70
C GLY A 4 7.19 4.86 2.89
N TYR A 5 5.87 4.82 2.68
CA TYR A 5 4.93 4.70 3.79
C TYR A 5 5.10 3.34 4.49
N PRO A 6 5.28 3.30 5.83
CA PRO A 6 5.54 2.06 6.53
C PRO A 6 4.30 1.16 6.52
N VAL A 7 4.48 -0.09 6.09
CA VAL A 7 3.38 -1.06 6.00
C VAL A 7 3.58 -2.20 6.98
N ALA A 8 4.74 -2.88 6.89
CA ALA A 8 5.09 -4.01 7.72
C ALA A 8 6.60 -4.26 7.68
N THR A 9 7.10 -5.05 8.63
CA THR A 9 8.43 -5.65 8.60
C THR A 9 8.32 -7.10 8.15
N VAL A 10 9.12 -7.51 7.15
CA VAL A 10 9.17 -8.89 6.67
C VAL A 10 9.62 -9.84 7.77
N SER A 11 8.85 -10.90 8.03
CA SER A 11 9.17 -11.91 9.03
C SER A 11 9.59 -13.25 8.41
N ARG A 12 9.09 -13.60 7.22
CA ARG A 12 9.48 -14.81 6.51
C ARG A 12 9.24 -14.67 5.01
N VAL A 13 10.11 -15.28 4.20
CA VAL A 13 9.93 -15.41 2.76
C VAL A 13 9.96 -16.89 2.39
N ARG A 14 8.96 -17.36 1.65
CA ARG A 14 8.85 -18.73 1.14
C ARG A 14 8.88 -18.70 -0.39
N ARG A 15 9.58 -19.66 -0.97
CA ARG A 15 9.58 -19.91 -2.41
C ARG A 15 9.32 -21.40 -2.59
N ASP A 16 8.12 -21.74 -3.02
CA ASP A 16 7.85 -23.08 -3.52
C ASP A 16 8.11 -23.08 -5.03
N GLY A 17 8.66 -24.18 -5.55
CA GLY A 17 8.94 -24.31 -6.99
C GLY A 17 7.67 -24.41 -7.84
N ALA A 18 6.49 -24.41 -7.22
CA ALA A 18 5.20 -24.45 -7.88
C ALA A 18 4.69 -23.04 -8.24
N SER A 19 5.11 -22.01 -7.49
CA SER A 19 4.77 -20.61 -7.74
C SER A 19 5.96 -19.83 -8.31
N PRO A 20 5.77 -19.03 -9.37
CA PRO A 20 6.80 -18.11 -9.85
C PRO A 20 7.07 -16.96 -8.88
N LEU A 21 6.17 -16.72 -7.92
CA LEU A 21 6.27 -15.64 -6.94
C LEU A 21 6.59 -16.18 -5.55
N ALA A 22 7.42 -15.44 -4.82
CA ALA A 22 7.68 -15.71 -3.41
C ALA A 22 6.47 -15.29 -2.56
N GLN A 23 6.13 -16.09 -1.56
CA GLN A 23 5.15 -15.74 -0.54
C GLN A 23 5.85 -15.12 0.66
N VAL A 24 5.36 -13.97 1.14
CA VAL A 24 5.98 -13.21 2.23
C VAL A 24 5.02 -13.14 3.41
N ASP A 25 5.48 -13.59 4.58
CA ASP A 25 4.84 -13.26 5.85
C ASP A 25 5.49 -11.99 6.40
N ALA A 26 4.69 -11.09 6.95
CA ALA A 26 5.16 -9.84 7.51
C ALA A 26 4.38 -9.47 8.78
N LYS A 27 5.05 -8.75 9.68
CA LYS A 27 4.45 -8.16 10.88
C LYS A 27 4.11 -6.70 10.60
N MET A 28 2.83 -6.34 10.76
CA MET A 28 2.36 -4.97 10.51
C MET A 28 3.09 -3.95 11.40
N THR A 29 3.38 -2.78 10.83
CA THR A 29 3.99 -1.67 11.58
C THR A 29 2.96 -0.96 12.45
N ALA A 30 1.73 -0.82 11.96
CA ALA A 30 0.64 -0.22 12.71
C ALA A 30 0.13 -1.19 13.79
N ALA A 31 -0.13 -0.68 15.00
CA ALA A 31 -0.71 -1.42 16.11
C ALA A 31 -2.22 -1.12 16.19
N LEU A 32 -2.96 -1.42 15.12
CA LEU A 32 -4.37 -1.03 14.96
C LEU A 32 -5.27 -1.53 16.10
N ASP A 33 -4.89 -2.63 16.76
CA ASP A 33 -5.57 -3.18 17.94
C ASP A 33 -5.49 -2.30 19.19
N ARG A 34 -4.47 -1.43 19.29
CA ARG A 34 -4.17 -0.63 20.48
C ARG A 34 -4.11 0.87 20.21
N ASP A 35 -3.86 1.26 18.97
CA ASP A 35 -3.84 2.66 18.55
C ASP A 35 -5.28 3.19 18.47
N ARG A 36 -5.57 4.25 19.25
CA ARG A 36 -6.89 4.89 19.27
C ARG A 36 -7.02 6.06 18.30
N LEU A 37 -5.94 6.41 17.63
CA LEU A 37 -5.86 7.54 16.72
C LEU A 37 -5.52 7.04 15.33
N VAL A 38 -6.20 7.57 14.32
CA VAL A 38 -5.98 7.25 12.91
C VAL A 38 -5.73 8.54 12.14
N ALA A 39 -4.84 8.45 11.16
CA ALA A 39 -4.60 9.51 10.19
C ALA A 39 -5.21 9.10 8.85
N PHE A 40 -5.87 10.06 8.21
CA PHE A 40 -6.34 9.92 6.84
C PHE A 40 -5.33 10.53 5.89
N ILE A 41 -5.16 9.91 4.73
CA ILE A 41 -4.27 10.36 3.67
C ILE A 41 -5.12 10.65 2.45
N TRP A 42 -5.11 11.90 2.00
CA TRP A 42 -5.71 12.30 0.74
C TRP A 42 -4.63 12.48 -0.31
N PHE A 43 -4.98 12.20 -1.55
CA PHE A 43 -4.07 12.35 -2.69
C PHE A 43 -4.57 13.48 -3.57
N ASP A 44 -3.63 14.28 -4.06
CA ASP A 44 -3.88 15.02 -5.30
C ASP A 44 -4.08 14.01 -6.44
N THR A 45 -5.01 14.28 -7.34
CA THR A 45 -5.36 13.37 -8.43
C THR A 45 -4.20 13.12 -9.40
N ALA A 46 -3.26 14.05 -9.53
CA ALA A 46 -2.06 13.87 -10.34
C ALA A 46 -0.92 13.16 -9.59
N HIS A 47 -1.07 12.90 -8.28
CA HIS A 47 -0.02 12.27 -7.49
C HIS A 47 0.16 10.79 -7.90
N PRO A 48 1.40 10.30 -8.09
CA PRO A 48 1.65 8.94 -8.59
C PRO A 48 1.12 7.82 -7.67
N SER A 49 0.90 8.14 -6.40
CA SER A 49 0.34 7.20 -5.41
C SER A 49 -1.17 7.34 -5.21
N ALA A 50 -1.83 8.21 -5.98
CA ALA A 50 -3.27 8.35 -5.97
C ALA A 50 -3.96 7.05 -6.40
N PRO A 51 -5.14 6.73 -5.83
CA PRO A 51 -5.93 5.59 -6.29
C PRO A 51 -6.27 5.71 -7.78
N ALA A 52 -6.30 4.58 -8.48
CA ALA A 52 -6.55 4.54 -9.92
C ALA A 52 -7.90 5.18 -10.32
N GLU A 53 -8.91 5.12 -9.45
CA GLU A 53 -10.20 5.78 -9.65
C GLU A 53 -10.10 7.31 -9.56
N ALA A 54 -9.34 7.83 -8.60
CA ALA A 54 -9.07 9.27 -8.47
C ALA A 54 -8.24 9.80 -9.65
N ALA A 55 -7.33 8.98 -10.20
CA ALA A 55 -6.55 9.32 -11.39
C ALA A 55 -7.40 9.39 -12.67
N ARG A 56 -8.45 8.55 -12.80
CA ARG A 56 -9.37 8.55 -13.95
C ARG A 56 -10.29 9.77 -14.01
N ALA A 57 -10.56 10.41 -12.87
CA ALA A 57 -11.37 11.63 -12.84
C ALA A 57 -10.68 12.84 -13.51
N VAL A 58 -9.38 12.74 -13.81
CA VAL A 58 -8.57 13.77 -14.49
C VAL A 58 -8.27 13.35 -15.92
N GLU A 59 -9.28 12.93 -16.67
CA GLU A 59 -9.14 12.84 -18.13
C GLU A 59 -9.22 14.27 -18.71
N PRO A 60 -8.18 14.78 -19.39
CA PRO A 60 -8.20 16.13 -19.94
C PRO A 60 -9.21 16.20 -21.12
N PRO A 61 -9.90 17.34 -21.32
CA PRO A 61 -10.76 17.50 -22.49
C PRO A 61 -9.91 17.40 -23.77
N ARG A 62 -10.41 16.60 -24.74
CA ARG A 62 -9.85 16.48 -26.09
C ARG A 62 -9.93 17.80 -26.87
#